data_AF-A0A7T6Z6I8-F1
#
_entry.id   AF-A0A7T6Z6I8-F1
#
_cell.length_a   1.000
_cell.length_b   1.000
_cell.length_c   1.000
_cell.angle_alpha   90.00
_cell.angle_beta   90.00
_cell.angle_gamma   90.00
#
_symmetry.space_group_name_H-M   'P 1'
#
loop_
_entity.id
_entity.type
_entity.pdbx_description
1 polymer ?
#
loop_
_entity_poly.entity_id
_entity_poly.type
_entity_poly.pdbx_seq_one_letter_code
_entity_poly.pdbx_strand_id
1 'polypeptide(L)'
;MKRILLISLISALIIGAITLIWINQQEEQEAETQAVLNEYVYTSNLLNLEMEADQYKDSGHLEDIILIPTEETEEMLERWQAISKVVSDIEFPEESIEQEEWINVKNAFVNNRPAMEDASNKLGEIADYDESVDWQSIHNYIYSGSISRDYLQEFLIEEGIEEETQ
;
A
#
# COMPACT_ATOMS: atom_id res chain seq x y z
N MET A 1 13.62 -59.62 -21.44
CA MET A 1 13.86 -58.32 -22.11
C MET A 1 12.61 -57.44 -22.20
N LYS A 2 11.51 -57.84 -22.86
CA LYS A 2 10.30 -56.99 -22.98
C LYS A 2 9.71 -56.50 -21.65
N ARG A 3 9.64 -57.34 -20.62
CA ARG A 3 9.17 -56.95 -19.27
C ARG A 3 10.11 -55.97 -18.56
N ILE A 4 11.42 -56.10 -18.76
CA ILE A 4 12.43 -55.20 -18.14
C ILE A 4 12.36 -53.82 -18.81
N LEU A 5 12.25 -53.77 -20.14
CA LEU A 5 12.04 -52.52 -20.88
C LEU A 5 10.75 -51.81 -20.47
N LEU A 6 9.67 -52.55 -20.25
CA LEU A 6 8.39 -51.98 -19.82
C LEU A 6 8.46 -51.37 -18.42
N ILE A 7 9.14 -52.05 -17.48
CA ILE A 7 9.35 -51.56 -16.11
C ILE A 7 10.23 -50.30 -16.10
N SER A 8 11.31 -50.29 -16.89
CA SER A 8 12.16 -49.09 -17.03
C SER A 8 11.38 -47.89 -17.61
N LEU A 9 10.51 -48.12 -18.60
CA LEU A 9 9.68 -47.06 -19.18
C LEU A 9 8.69 -46.48 -18.16
N ILE A 10 8.01 -47.33 -17.41
CA ILE A 10 7.06 -46.91 -16.36
C ILE A 10 7.79 -46.15 -15.26
N SER A 11 8.98 -46.62 -14.86
CA SER A 11 9.78 -45.96 -13.82
C SER A 11 10.22 -44.57 -14.28
N ALA A 12 10.65 -44.41 -15.53
CA ALA A 12 11.01 -43.11 -16.10
C ALA A 12 9.83 -42.14 -16.16
N LEU A 13 8.62 -42.63 -16.49
CA LEU A 13 7.40 -41.83 -16.49
C LEU A 13 7.01 -41.37 -15.09
N ILE A 14 7.13 -42.22 -14.08
CA ILE A 14 6.83 -41.87 -12.68
C ILE A 14 7.82 -40.81 -12.18
N ILE A 15 9.11 -41.00 -12.43
CA ILE A 15 10.14 -40.02 -12.04
C ILE A 15 9.87 -38.68 -12.73
N GLY A 16 9.59 -38.70 -14.04
CA GLY A 16 9.25 -37.50 -14.81
C GLY A 16 8.02 -36.76 -14.26
N ALA A 17 6.96 -37.49 -13.90
CA ALA A 17 5.76 -36.91 -13.29
C ALA A 17 6.06 -36.27 -11.92
N ILE A 18 6.84 -36.95 -11.07
CA ILE A 18 7.24 -36.41 -9.76
C ILE A 18 8.08 -35.14 -9.93
N THR A 19 9.04 -35.13 -10.86
CA THR A 19 9.87 -33.94 -11.11
C THR A 19 9.05 -32.77 -11.63
N LEU A 20 8.06 -33.00 -12.49
CA LEU A 20 7.18 -31.93 -13.00
C LEU A 20 6.31 -31.33 -11.89
N ILE A 21 5.75 -32.18 -11.02
CA ILE A 21 4.97 -31.71 -9.86
C ILE A 21 5.85 -30.88 -8.93
N TRP A 22 7.07 -31.34 -8.64
CA TRP A 22 8.00 -30.64 -7.75
C TRP A 22 8.45 -29.29 -8.32
N ILE A 23 8.76 -29.21 -9.63
CA ILE A 23 9.09 -27.94 -10.29
C ILE A 23 7.91 -26.96 -10.23
N ASN A 24 6.70 -27.43 -10.55
CA ASN A 24 5.52 -26.57 -10.51
C ASN A 24 5.22 -26.04 -9.10
N GLN A 25 5.45 -26.86 -8.06
CA GLN A 25 5.32 -26.43 -6.67
C GLN A 25 6.37 -25.38 -6.27
N GLN A 26 7.61 -25.51 -6.76
CA GLN A 26 8.63 -24.48 -6.53
C GLN A 26 8.28 -23.16 -7.22
N GLU A 27 7.85 -23.20 -8.48
CA GLU A 27 7.44 -22.00 -9.22
C GLU A 27 6.27 -21.28 -8.54
N GLU A 28 5.29 -22.03 -8.03
CA GLU A 28 4.15 -21.47 -7.28
C GLU A 28 4.62 -20.81 -5.98
N GLN A 29 5.50 -21.47 -5.22
CA GLN A 29 6.04 -20.94 -3.98
C GLN A 29 6.91 -19.68 -4.20
N GLU A 30 7.73 -19.67 -5.24
CA GLU A 30 8.52 -18.50 -5.64
C GLU A 30 7.62 -17.33 -6.06
N ALA A 31 6.55 -17.61 -6.80
CA ALA A 31 5.59 -16.59 -7.22
C ALA A 31 4.84 -15.98 -6.02
N GLU A 32 4.39 -16.81 -5.06
CA GLU A 32 3.77 -16.34 -3.83
C GLU A 32 4.73 -15.47 -3.00
N THR A 33 5.97 -15.93 -2.83
CA THR A 33 7.01 -15.18 -2.10
C THR A 33 7.26 -13.82 -2.76
N GLN A 34 7.39 -13.79 -4.08
CA GLN A 34 7.60 -12.55 -4.83
C GLN A 34 6.39 -11.61 -4.74
N ALA A 35 5.16 -12.14 -4.74
CA ALA A 35 3.96 -11.34 -4.58
C ALA A 35 3.93 -10.66 -3.21
N VAL A 36 4.30 -11.37 -2.14
CA VAL A 36 4.39 -10.79 -0.79
C VAL A 36 5.51 -9.75 -0.71
N LEU A 37 6.69 -10.01 -1.27
CA LEU A 37 7.77 -9.01 -1.33
C LEU A 37 7.35 -7.73 -2.04
N ASN A 38 6.66 -7.85 -3.17
CA ASN A 38 6.14 -6.70 -3.90
C ASN A 38 5.15 -5.90 -3.06
N GLU A 39 4.35 -6.57 -2.23
CA GLU A 39 3.41 -5.92 -1.31
C GLU A 39 4.14 -5.12 -0.21
N TYR A 40 5.22 -5.66 0.37
CA TYR A 40 6.06 -4.94 1.33
C TYR A 40 6.72 -3.71 0.69
N VAL A 41 7.30 -3.88 -0.50
CA VAL A 41 7.91 -2.77 -1.24
C VAL A 41 6.87 -1.70 -1.60
N TYR A 42 5.68 -2.11 -2.03
CA TYR A 42 4.61 -1.17 -2.36
C TYR A 42 4.13 -0.42 -1.12
N THR A 43 3.93 -1.12 0.00
CA THR A 43 3.54 -0.56 1.29
C THR A 43 4.58 0.44 1.79
N SER A 44 5.86 0.07 1.75
CA SER A 44 6.97 0.94 2.13
C SER A 44 6.99 2.23 1.30
N ASN A 45 6.92 2.12 -0.02
CA ASN A 45 6.94 3.30 -0.88
C ASN A 45 5.69 4.18 -0.72
N LEU A 46 4.50 3.59 -0.53
CA LEU A 46 3.26 4.37 -0.44
C LEU A 46 3.16 5.14 0.88
N LEU A 47 3.64 4.55 1.97
CA LEU A 47 3.56 5.12 3.31
C LEU A 47 4.87 5.79 3.76
N ASN A 48 5.84 5.94 2.84
CA ASN A 48 7.19 6.46 3.11
C ASN A 48 7.93 5.73 4.24
N LEU A 49 7.71 4.42 4.40
CA LEU A 49 8.36 3.61 5.43
C LEU A 49 9.75 3.18 4.96
N GLU A 50 10.69 3.05 5.89
CA GLU A 50 11.95 2.34 5.67
C GLU A 50 11.70 0.83 5.75
N MET A 51 12.30 0.06 4.84
CA MET A 51 12.19 -1.40 4.80
C MET A 51 13.53 -2.05 5.10
N GLU A 52 13.60 -2.78 6.22
CA GLU A 52 14.74 -3.61 6.58
C GLU A 52 14.46 -5.08 6.20
N ALA A 53 15.35 -5.66 5.38
CA ALA A 53 15.19 -7.03 4.87
C ALA A 53 16.48 -7.86 5.01
N ASP A 54 17.42 -7.44 5.87
CA ASP A 54 18.69 -8.15 6.03
C ASP A 54 18.51 -9.52 6.68
N GLN A 55 17.64 -9.63 7.68
CA GLN A 55 17.31 -10.93 8.30
C GLN A 55 16.60 -11.87 7.31
N TYR A 56 15.68 -11.35 6.50
CA TYR A 56 15.05 -12.10 5.41
C TYR A 56 16.06 -12.69 4.41
N LYS A 57 17.14 -11.96 4.06
CA LYS A 57 18.18 -12.48 3.14
C LYS A 57 18.88 -13.73 3.68
N ASP A 58 19.00 -13.84 5.00
CA ASP A 58 19.65 -14.95 5.67
C ASP A 58 18.69 -16.13 5.93
N SER A 59 17.44 -15.83 6.28
CA SER A 59 16.47 -16.84 6.71
C SER A 59 15.54 -17.32 5.60
N GLY A 60 15.23 -16.46 4.62
CA GLY A 60 14.16 -16.66 3.64
C GLY A 60 12.74 -16.54 4.21
N HIS A 61 12.59 -16.09 5.46
CA HIS A 61 11.31 -15.97 6.16
C HIS A 61 10.75 -14.55 6.04
N LEU A 62 9.53 -14.41 5.51
CA LEU A 62 8.92 -13.12 5.19
C LEU A 62 8.60 -12.28 6.44
N GLU A 63 8.37 -12.94 7.57
CA GLU A 63 8.20 -12.33 8.89
C GLU A 63 9.44 -11.59 9.39
N ASP A 64 10.60 -11.79 8.77
CA ASP A 64 11.85 -11.10 9.10
C ASP A 64 12.01 -9.78 8.33
N ILE A 65 11.02 -9.38 7.54
CA ILE A 65 10.95 -8.07 6.90
C ILE A 65 10.28 -7.09 7.87
N ILE A 66 10.99 -6.00 8.19
CA ILE A 66 10.51 -4.99 9.13
C ILE A 66 10.25 -3.70 8.34
N LEU A 67 9.11 -3.07 8.61
CA LEU A 67 8.75 -1.76 8.08
C LEU A 67 8.75 -0.74 9.22
N ILE A 68 9.49 0.36 9.03
CA ILE A 68 9.78 1.34 10.08
C ILE A 68 9.25 2.70 9.63
N PRO A 69 8.41 3.39 10.42
CA PRO A 69 7.99 4.76 10.16
C PRO A 69 9.16 5.73 10.02
N THR A 70 9.06 6.59 9.03
CA THR A 70 9.97 7.73 8.87
C THR A 70 9.28 9.03 9.30
N GLU A 71 10.02 10.13 9.34
CA GLU A 71 9.45 11.47 9.55
C GLU A 71 8.36 11.76 8.50
N GLU A 72 8.58 11.39 7.23
CA GLU A 72 7.60 11.57 6.16
C GLU A 72 6.34 10.69 6.37
N THR A 73 6.49 9.50 6.97
CA THR A 73 5.35 8.68 7.39
C THR A 73 4.53 9.41 8.44
N GLU A 74 5.17 9.91 9.50
CA GLU A 74 4.46 10.59 10.60
C GLU A 74 3.73 11.83 10.10
N GLU A 75 4.38 12.67 9.29
CA GLU A 75 3.73 13.84 8.68
C GLU A 75 2.53 13.46 7.80
N MET A 76 2.63 12.37 7.03
CA MET A 76 1.51 11.85 6.24
C MET A 76 0.36 11.39 7.14
N LEU A 77 0.66 10.69 8.25
CA LEU A 77 -0.34 10.22 9.20
C LEU A 77 -1.02 11.38 9.93
N GLU A 78 -0.27 12.43 10.31
CA GLU A 78 -0.82 13.64 10.93
C GLU A 78 -1.83 14.34 10.00
N ARG A 79 -1.46 14.54 8.73
CA ARG A 79 -2.38 15.13 7.72
C ARG A 79 -3.60 14.26 7.49
N TRP A 80 -3.42 12.94 7.37
CA TRP A 80 -4.53 12.01 7.21
C TRP A 80 -5.48 12.07 8.42
N GLN A 81 -4.93 12.06 9.64
CA GLN A 81 -5.71 12.15 10.86
C GLN A 81 -6.49 13.48 10.92
N ALA A 82 -5.85 14.61 10.58
CA ALA A 82 -6.49 15.91 10.54
C ALA A 82 -7.67 15.93 9.56
N ILE A 83 -7.48 15.45 8.33
CA ILE A 83 -8.55 15.36 7.33
C ILE A 83 -9.69 14.45 7.78
N SER A 84 -9.39 13.28 8.36
CA SER A 84 -10.42 12.33 8.81
C SER A 84 -11.35 12.89 9.88
N LYS A 85 -10.89 13.89 10.65
CA LYS A 85 -11.71 14.56 11.68
C LYS A 85 -12.76 15.50 11.10
N VAL A 86 -12.53 16.02 9.89
CA VAL A 86 -13.39 17.03 9.25
C VAL A 86 -14.12 16.49 8.02
N VAL A 87 -13.60 15.43 7.40
CA VAL A 87 -14.24 14.69 6.30
C VAL A 87 -14.62 13.29 6.79
N SER A 88 -15.88 13.13 7.21
CA SER A 88 -16.38 11.92 7.91
C SER A 88 -16.27 10.62 7.12
N ASP A 89 -16.21 10.70 5.79
CA ASP A 89 -16.17 9.53 4.91
C ASP A 89 -14.73 9.01 4.69
N ILE A 90 -13.72 9.71 5.21
CA ILE A 90 -12.31 9.30 5.18
C ILE A 90 -11.95 8.71 6.54
N GLU A 91 -11.71 7.40 6.58
CA GLU A 91 -11.38 6.69 7.83
C GLU A 91 -9.89 6.83 8.17
N PHE A 92 -9.54 6.93 9.46
CA PHE A 92 -8.15 6.89 9.93
C PHE A 92 -7.90 5.58 10.71
N PRO A 93 -6.96 4.72 10.27
CA PRO A 93 -6.77 3.37 10.80
C PRO A 93 -5.91 3.37 12.07
N GLU A 94 -6.36 4.04 13.14
CA GLU A 94 -5.60 4.20 14.40
C GLU A 94 -5.10 2.88 14.99
N GLU A 95 -5.98 1.87 15.08
CA GLU A 95 -5.62 0.55 15.63
C GLU A 95 -4.52 -0.16 14.82
N SER A 96 -4.58 -0.10 13.48
CA SER A 96 -3.54 -0.71 12.63
C SER A 96 -2.20 -0.01 12.75
N ILE A 97 -2.19 1.31 12.98
CA ILE A 97 -0.97 2.09 13.19
C ILE A 97 -0.34 1.71 14.54
N GLU A 98 -1.13 1.67 15.62
CA GLU A 98 -0.64 1.29 16.95
C GLU A 98 -0.07 -0.14 17.00
N GLN A 99 -0.60 -1.03 16.17
CA GLN A 99 -0.15 -2.43 16.07
C GLN A 99 0.94 -2.65 15.00
N GLU A 100 1.41 -1.58 14.34
CA GLU A 100 2.40 -1.64 13.25
C GLU A 100 1.97 -2.56 12.09
N GLU A 101 0.66 -2.70 11.87
CA GLU A 101 0.09 -3.49 10.77
C GLU A 101 0.09 -2.69 9.47
N TRP A 102 1.28 -2.33 8.97
CA TRP A 102 1.46 -1.38 7.87
C TRP A 102 0.75 -1.76 6.56
N ILE A 103 0.61 -3.06 6.28
CA ILE A 103 -0.17 -3.53 5.11
C ILE A 103 -1.65 -3.15 5.27
N ASN A 104 -2.21 -3.21 6.47
CA ASN A 104 -3.58 -2.79 6.78
C ASN A 104 -3.71 -1.27 6.70
N VAL A 105 -2.72 -0.52 7.21
CA VAL A 105 -2.66 0.95 7.06
C VAL A 105 -2.67 1.34 5.58
N LYS A 106 -1.84 0.69 4.76
CA LYS A 106 -1.81 0.90 3.30
C LYS A 106 -3.14 0.57 2.64
N ASN A 107 -3.77 -0.54 3.03
CA ASN A 107 -5.08 -0.92 2.50
C ASN A 107 -6.15 0.12 2.86
N ALA A 108 -6.15 0.63 4.08
CA ALA A 108 -7.05 1.71 4.49
C ALA A 108 -6.81 2.98 3.65
N PHE A 109 -5.55 3.36 3.41
CA PHE A 109 -5.22 4.53 2.59
C PHE A 109 -5.74 4.39 1.16
N VAL A 110 -5.49 3.24 0.53
CA VAL A 110 -5.99 2.93 -0.83
C VAL A 110 -7.52 2.88 -0.87
N ASN A 111 -8.17 2.30 0.14
CA ASN A 111 -9.62 2.16 0.20
C ASN A 111 -10.33 3.49 0.42
N ASN A 112 -9.69 4.46 1.09
CA ASN A 112 -10.22 5.81 1.25
C ASN A 112 -10.16 6.65 -0.03
N ARG A 113 -9.42 6.21 -1.06
CA ARG A 113 -9.23 6.99 -2.28
C ARG A 113 -10.56 7.51 -2.85
N PRO A 114 -11.60 6.69 -3.10
CA PRO A 114 -12.86 7.21 -3.62
C PRO A 114 -13.52 8.29 -2.73
N ALA A 115 -13.40 8.18 -1.40
CA ALA A 115 -13.93 9.18 -0.47
C ALA A 115 -13.13 10.50 -0.53
N MET A 116 -11.80 10.41 -0.65
CA MET A 116 -10.94 11.57 -0.90
C MET A 116 -11.29 12.25 -2.22
N GLU A 117 -11.54 11.47 -3.29
CA GLU A 117 -11.91 12.01 -4.60
C GLU A 117 -13.27 12.73 -4.55
N ASP A 118 -14.26 12.12 -3.90
CA ASP A 118 -15.59 12.72 -3.73
C ASP A 118 -15.55 14.00 -2.87
N ALA A 119 -14.79 13.99 -1.78
CA ALA A 119 -14.60 15.17 -0.95
C ALA A 119 -13.86 16.30 -1.71
N SER A 120 -12.82 15.98 -2.46
CA SER A 120 -12.14 16.95 -3.35
C SER A 120 -13.09 17.57 -4.36
N ASN A 121 -13.98 16.76 -4.95
CA ASN A 121 -14.96 17.26 -5.90
C ASN A 121 -15.97 18.20 -5.24
N LYS A 122 -16.50 17.83 -4.07
CA LYS A 122 -17.43 18.66 -3.30
C LYS A 122 -16.83 20.00 -2.91
N LEU A 123 -15.57 20.03 -2.45
CA LEU A 123 -14.88 21.27 -2.12
C LEU A 123 -14.78 22.20 -3.34
N GLY A 124 -14.38 21.66 -4.48
CA GLY A 124 -14.27 22.43 -5.73
C GLY A 124 -15.61 22.96 -6.23
N GLU A 125 -16.70 22.18 -6.11
CA GLU A 125 -18.05 22.61 -6.50
C GLU A 125 -18.62 23.73 -5.62
N ILE A 126 -18.32 23.70 -4.31
CA ILE A 126 -18.80 24.71 -3.36
C ILE A 126 -18.11 26.05 -3.59
N ALA A 127 -16.83 26.04 -3.93
CA ALA A 127 -16.00 27.22 -3.92
C ALA A 127 -16.15 28.13 -5.16
N ASP A 128 -16.96 27.73 -6.16
CA ASP A 128 -17.31 28.52 -7.37
C ASP A 128 -16.09 29.17 -8.07
N TYR A 129 -14.93 28.51 -8.03
CA TYR A 129 -13.75 28.95 -8.77
C TYR A 129 -13.91 28.63 -10.25
N ASP A 130 -13.40 29.52 -11.11
CA ASP A 130 -13.26 29.27 -12.57
C ASP A 130 -12.15 28.22 -12.88
N GLU A 131 -11.64 27.53 -11.86
CA GLU A 131 -10.66 26.46 -12.00
C GLU A 131 -11.31 25.09 -12.17
N SER A 132 -10.70 24.25 -13.00
CA SER A 132 -11.03 22.82 -13.05
C SER A 132 -10.76 22.18 -11.69
N VAL A 133 -11.77 21.53 -11.11
CA VAL A 133 -11.65 20.78 -9.86
C VAL A 133 -10.58 19.68 -10.00
N ASP A 134 -9.63 19.67 -9.07
CA ASP A 134 -8.64 18.61 -8.97
C ASP A 134 -9.16 17.54 -8.02
N TRP A 135 -9.73 16.47 -8.57
CA TRP A 135 -10.26 15.35 -7.80
C TRP A 135 -9.20 14.63 -6.93
N GLN A 136 -7.91 14.91 -7.12
CA GLN A 136 -6.83 14.33 -6.29
C GLN A 136 -6.36 15.25 -5.16
N SER A 137 -6.93 16.44 -5.00
CA SER A 137 -6.39 17.47 -4.11
C SER A 137 -6.23 17.00 -2.65
N ILE A 138 -7.23 16.35 -2.06
CA ILE A 138 -7.13 15.81 -0.69
C ILE A 138 -6.11 14.68 -0.60
N HIS A 139 -6.13 13.76 -1.57
CA HIS A 139 -5.16 12.66 -1.61
C HIS A 139 -3.72 13.18 -1.68
N ASN A 140 -3.46 14.17 -2.54
CA ASN A 140 -2.14 14.76 -2.74
C ASN A 140 -1.68 15.54 -1.51
N TYR A 141 -2.60 16.25 -0.84
CA TYR A 141 -2.32 16.91 0.42
C TYR A 141 -1.94 15.89 1.50
N ILE A 142 -2.73 14.82 1.70
CA ILE A 142 -2.38 13.80 2.71
C ILE A 142 -1.02 13.16 2.38
N TYR A 143 -0.84 12.71 1.14
CA TYR A 143 0.35 11.97 0.70
C TYR A 143 1.64 12.81 0.76
N SER A 144 1.59 14.09 0.39
CA SER A 144 2.80 14.89 0.15
C SER A 144 2.79 16.31 0.72
N GLY A 145 1.72 16.71 1.40
CA GLY A 145 1.51 18.09 1.84
C GLY A 145 1.26 19.07 0.69
N SER A 146 1.07 18.59 -0.54
CA SER A 146 0.90 19.43 -1.72
C SER A 146 -0.48 20.10 -1.73
N ILE A 147 -0.48 21.43 -1.70
CA ILE A 147 -1.68 22.27 -1.83
C ILE A 147 -1.63 22.91 -3.22
N SER A 148 -2.36 22.32 -4.17
CA SER A 148 -2.36 22.75 -5.58
C SER A 148 -3.50 23.71 -5.93
N ARG A 149 -4.46 23.92 -5.02
CA ARG A 149 -5.73 24.62 -5.28
C ARG A 149 -6.08 25.56 -4.14
N ASP A 150 -6.55 26.76 -4.49
CA ASP A 150 -6.96 27.78 -3.54
C ASP A 150 -8.13 27.30 -2.66
N TYR A 151 -9.12 26.61 -3.24
CA TYR A 151 -10.24 26.05 -2.47
C TYR A 151 -9.81 25.04 -1.41
N LEU A 152 -8.72 24.28 -1.68
CA LEU A 152 -8.20 23.34 -0.71
C LEU A 152 -7.49 24.10 0.41
N GLN A 153 -6.69 25.11 0.06
CA GLN A 153 -6.01 25.93 1.05
C GLN A 153 -7.00 26.64 1.97
N GLU A 154 -8.03 27.27 1.42
CA GLU A 154 -9.09 27.93 2.20
C GLU A 154 -9.76 26.94 3.15
N PHE A 155 -10.17 25.77 2.65
CA PHE A 155 -10.76 24.72 3.48
C PHE A 155 -9.84 24.29 4.64
N LEU A 156 -8.55 24.05 4.36
CA LEU A 156 -7.59 23.62 5.38
C LEU A 156 -7.39 24.70 6.47
N ILE A 157 -7.41 25.98 6.09
CA ILE A 157 -7.30 27.11 7.03
C ILE A 157 -8.58 27.26 7.85
N GLU A 158 -9.75 27.20 7.21
CA GLU A 158 -11.06 27.32 7.88
C GLU A 158 -11.27 26.22 8.92
N GLU A 159 -10.83 25.00 8.63
CA GLU A 159 -10.87 23.86 9.55
C GLU A 159 -9.72 23.86 10.57
N GLY A 160 -8.80 24.82 10.52
CA GLY A 160 -7.68 24.96 11.45
C GLY A 160 -6.62 23.87 11.32
N ILE A 161 -6.51 23.27 10.13
CA ILE A 161 -5.50 22.26 9.78
C ILE A 161 -4.20 22.95 9.36
N GLU A 162 -4.30 24.03 8.59
CA GLU A 162 -3.16 24.84 8.13
C GLU A 162 -3.29 26.30 8.62
N GLU A 163 -2.16 27.01 8.63
CA GLU A 163 -2.13 28.44 8.94
C GLU A 163 -2.13 29.30 7.66
N GLU A 164 -2.61 30.54 7.75
CA GLU A 164 -2.44 31.53 6.67
C GLU A 164 -0.95 31.77 6.40
N THR A 165 -0.45 31.32 5.26
CA THR A 165 0.89 31.66 4.79
C THR A 165 0.94 33.15 4.39
N GLN A 166 1.79 33.93 5.08
CA GLN A 166 2.05 35.36 4.81
C GLN A 166 2.85 35.63 3.53
#